data_AF-A0A7J8P9M5-F1
#
_entry.id   AF-A0A7J8P9M5-F1
#
_cell.length_a   1.000
_cell.length_b   1.000
_cell.length_c   1.000
_cell.angle_alpha   90.00
_cell.angle_beta   90.00
_cell.angle_gamma   90.00
#
_symmetry.space_group_name_H-M   'P 1'
#
loop_
_entity.id
_entity.type
_entity.pdbx_description
1 polymer ?
#
loop_
_entity_poly.entity_id
_entity_poly.type
_entity_poly.pdbx_seq_one_letter_code
_entity_poly.pdbx_strand_id
1 'polypeptide(L)'
;DLDEGAEAIESFTGGEILAFPCEADSIVEPHEGMEFESEDAAKIFYDEYARRVGFVMRVMSCRRSERDGRILARRLGCNKEGYCVSIRGKFGPVRKPRPSTREGCKAMIHIKFNKSGKWVITRFVKEHNHPLVVAPREARQT
;
A
#
# COMPACT_ATOMS: atom_id res chain seq x y z
N ASP A 1 -23.34 26.92 54.58
CA ASP A 1 -23.40 28.14 53.74
C ASP A 1 -22.00 28.42 53.22
N LEU A 2 -21.72 28.06 51.97
CA LEU A 2 -21.57 28.94 50.80
C LEU A 2 -20.17 29.58 50.69
N ASP A 3 -19.34 28.92 49.86
CA ASP A 3 -18.54 29.42 48.72
C ASP A 3 -17.97 30.86 48.68
N GLU A 4 -16.68 30.99 48.33
CA GLU A 4 -16.19 31.62 47.07
C GLU A 4 -14.73 32.14 47.18
N GLY A 5 -13.91 31.91 46.14
CA GLY A 5 -12.72 32.73 45.85
C GLY A 5 -11.45 31.97 45.44
N ALA A 6 -11.17 31.97 44.13
CA ALA A 6 -10.14 31.23 43.41
C ALA A 6 -8.78 31.96 43.23
N GLU A 7 -7.89 31.28 42.49
CA GLU A 7 -6.74 31.74 41.69
C GLU A 7 -5.33 31.65 42.32
N ALA A 8 -4.54 30.69 41.80
CA ALA A 8 -3.19 30.95 41.25
C ALA A 8 -2.64 29.74 40.43
N ILE A 9 -2.81 29.82 39.10
CA ILE A 9 -1.86 29.58 37.97
C ILE A 9 -0.97 28.31 37.91
N GLU A 10 -1.24 27.35 37.00
CA GLU A 10 -0.70 27.17 35.60
C GLU A 10 0.59 26.31 35.57
N SER A 11 0.78 25.21 34.82
CA SER A 11 0.13 24.66 33.62
C SER A 11 0.39 23.15 33.52
N PHE A 12 -0.66 22.34 33.31
CA PHE A 12 -0.52 20.94 32.90
C PHE A 12 -1.62 20.62 31.88
N THR A 13 -1.30 20.71 30.60
CA THR A 13 -1.99 20.11 29.45
C THR A 13 -1.01 20.31 28.29
N GLY A 14 -0.67 19.35 27.45
CA GLY A 14 -1.32 18.12 27.07
C GLY A 14 -0.91 17.93 25.60
N GLY A 15 -0.40 16.75 25.27
CA GLY A 15 -0.21 16.27 23.91
C GLY A 15 0.40 17.26 22.92
N GLU A 16 1.73 17.21 22.75
CA GLU A 16 2.33 17.60 21.47
C GLU A 16 1.92 16.56 20.42
N ILE A 17 0.67 16.68 19.96
CA ILE A 17 0.28 16.19 18.65
C ILE A 17 1.00 17.13 17.72
N LEU A 18 2.19 16.72 17.27
CA LEU A 18 2.80 17.29 16.09
C LEU A 18 1.73 17.20 15.00
N ALA A 19 1.05 18.33 14.78
CA ALA A 19 0.17 18.53 13.67
C ALA A 19 1.05 18.32 12.45
N PHE A 20 1.04 17.10 11.93
CA PHE A 20 1.58 16.80 10.62
C PHE A 20 0.90 17.80 9.69
N PRO A 21 1.65 18.74 9.11
CA PRO A 21 1.05 19.71 8.23
C PRO A 21 0.33 18.95 7.12
N CYS A 22 -0.82 19.49 6.73
CA CYS A 22 -1.59 19.03 5.60
C CYS A 22 -0.77 19.33 4.34
N GLU A 23 0.27 18.51 4.08
CA GLU A 23 1.22 18.76 3.02
C GLU A 23 0.55 18.45 1.68
N ALA A 24 0.35 19.52 0.92
CA ALA A 24 -0.16 19.54 -0.43
C ALA A 24 0.38 18.39 -1.30
N ASP A 25 -0.54 17.51 -1.71
CA ASP A 25 -0.70 16.80 -3.00
C ASP A 25 0.52 16.23 -3.77
N SER A 26 1.72 16.23 -3.20
CA SER A 26 2.91 15.72 -3.88
C SER A 26 2.95 14.21 -3.73
N ILE A 27 2.58 13.49 -4.80
CA ILE A 27 2.68 12.03 -4.87
C ILE A 27 4.17 11.66 -4.86
N VAL A 28 4.65 11.10 -3.75
CA VAL A 28 6.03 10.59 -3.66
C VAL A 28 6.14 9.33 -4.51
N GLU A 29 6.84 9.43 -5.63
CA GLU A 29 7.04 8.30 -6.56
C GLU A 29 8.08 7.31 -6.00
N PRO A 30 7.78 6.00 -5.97
CA PRO A 30 8.76 4.97 -5.64
C PRO A 30 9.95 5.02 -6.60
N HIS A 31 11.18 4.85 -6.10
CA HIS A 31 12.36 4.73 -6.95
C HIS A 31 13.26 3.59 -6.49
N GLU A 32 14.07 3.09 -7.42
CA GLU A 32 15.06 2.06 -7.15
C GLU A 32 16.12 2.60 -6.18
N GLY A 33 16.40 1.86 -5.11
CA GLY A 33 17.30 2.27 -4.04
C GLY A 33 16.62 2.83 -2.79
N MET A 34 15.31 3.13 -2.81
CA MET A 34 14.59 3.48 -1.58
C MET A 34 14.68 2.36 -0.54
N GLU A 35 15.03 2.72 0.69
CA GLU A 35 15.18 1.79 1.80
C GLU A 35 14.04 1.93 2.82
N PHE A 36 13.64 0.81 3.43
CA PHE A 36 12.62 0.73 4.46
C PHE A 36 13.12 -0.16 5.60
N GLU A 37 12.69 0.17 6.82
CA GLU A 37 13.05 -0.58 8.03
C GLU A 37 12.29 -1.91 8.14
N SER A 38 11.16 -2.06 7.45
CA SER A 38 10.27 -3.22 7.55
C SER A 38 9.52 -3.51 6.25
N GLU A 39 9.05 -4.76 6.09
CA GLU A 39 8.20 -5.14 4.95
C GLU A 39 6.91 -4.32 4.95
N ASP A 40 6.27 -4.18 6.12
CA ASP A 40 5.01 -3.44 6.26
C ASP A 40 5.19 -1.96 5.93
N ALA A 41 6.31 -1.34 6.30
CA ALA A 41 6.60 0.05 5.94
C ALA A 41 6.66 0.23 4.41
N ALA A 42 7.35 -0.67 3.70
CA ALA A 42 7.39 -0.65 2.24
C ALA A 42 6.00 -0.91 1.60
N LYS A 43 5.20 -1.77 2.21
CA LYS A 43 3.83 -2.07 1.76
C LYS A 43 2.90 -0.86 1.95
N ILE A 44 2.92 -0.21 3.10
CA ILE A 44 2.11 0.97 3.41
C ILE A 44 2.47 2.11 2.45
N PHE A 45 3.76 2.35 2.23
CA PHE A 45 4.23 3.35 1.28
C PHE A 45 3.69 3.11 -0.13
N TYR A 46 3.78 1.87 -0.63
CA TYR A 46 3.29 1.57 -1.97
C TYR A 46 1.76 1.56 -2.07
N ASP A 47 1.06 1.22 -0.99
CA ASP A 47 -0.41 1.32 -0.92
C ASP A 47 -0.88 2.77 -0.97
N GLU A 48 -0.22 3.65 -0.24
CA GLU A 48 -0.50 5.07 -0.31
C GLU A 48 -0.20 5.64 -1.70
N TYR A 49 0.95 5.29 -2.29
CA TYR A 49 1.28 5.66 -3.67
C TYR A 49 0.20 5.18 -4.64
N ALA A 50 -0.18 3.89 -4.56
CA ALA A 50 -1.20 3.31 -5.42
C ALA A 50 -2.54 4.05 -5.30
N ARG A 51 -2.95 4.36 -4.07
CA ARG A 51 -4.17 5.11 -3.78
C ARG A 51 -4.15 6.51 -4.39
N ARG A 52 -3.02 7.22 -4.28
CA ARG A 52 -2.86 8.57 -4.84
C ARG A 52 -2.82 8.55 -6.38
N VAL A 53 -2.18 7.55 -6.96
CA VAL A 53 -2.10 7.36 -8.42
C VAL A 53 -3.42 6.86 -9.02
N GLY A 54 -4.26 6.19 -8.23
CA GLY A 54 -5.59 5.74 -8.67
C GLY A 54 -5.66 4.27 -9.07
N PHE A 55 -4.86 3.41 -8.42
CA PHE A 55 -5.00 1.96 -8.51
C PHE A 55 -4.96 1.32 -7.12
N VAL A 56 -5.37 0.05 -7.05
CA VAL A 56 -5.24 -0.74 -5.82
C VAL A 56 -4.05 -1.66 -5.96
N MET A 57 -3.14 -1.63 -4.99
CA MET A 57 -2.04 -2.58 -4.93
C MET A 57 -2.53 -3.97 -4.49
N ARG A 58 -1.83 -5.03 -4.89
CA ARG A 58 -1.92 -6.35 -4.29
C ARG A 58 -0.54 -6.96 -4.10
N VAL A 59 -0.42 -7.81 -3.09
CA VAL A 59 0.76 -8.66 -2.94
C VAL A 59 0.73 -9.73 -4.02
N MET A 60 1.77 -9.78 -4.86
CA MET A 60 1.88 -10.73 -5.96
C MET A 60 2.60 -12.01 -5.57
N SER A 61 3.75 -11.90 -4.90
CA SER A 61 4.54 -13.04 -4.46
C SER A 61 5.45 -12.65 -3.30
N CYS A 62 5.75 -13.62 -2.43
CA CYS A 62 6.88 -13.55 -1.49
C CYS A 62 7.88 -14.65 -1.82
N ARG A 63 9.16 -14.31 -1.78
CA ARG A 63 10.25 -15.28 -1.71
C ARG A 63 10.69 -15.42 -0.27
N ARG A 64 10.69 -16.64 0.25
CA ARG A 64 11.20 -16.96 1.59
C ARG A 64 12.52 -17.72 1.48
N SER A 65 13.38 -17.57 2.48
CA SER A 65 14.56 -18.41 2.67
C SER A 65 14.11 -19.84 2.97
N GLU A 66 14.67 -20.82 2.28
CA GLU A 66 14.39 -22.23 2.53
C GLU A 66 14.99 -22.71 3.86
N ARG A 67 16.05 -22.04 4.35
CA ARG A 67 16.70 -22.41 5.62
C ARG A 67 16.01 -21.82 6.84
N ASP A 68 15.66 -20.54 6.77
CA ASP A 68 15.20 -19.77 7.94
C ASP A 68 13.71 -19.42 7.90
N GLY A 69 13.02 -19.69 6.78
CA GLY A 69 11.63 -19.27 6.56
C GLY A 69 11.41 -17.76 6.44
N ARG A 70 12.43 -16.94 6.69
CA ARG A 70 12.38 -15.46 6.61
C ARG A 70 12.08 -14.98 5.20
N ILE A 71 11.31 -13.89 5.08
CA ILE A 71 10.98 -13.30 3.77
C ILE A 71 12.20 -12.53 3.26
N LEU A 72 12.67 -12.89 2.07
CA LEU A 72 13.84 -12.29 1.42
C LEU A 72 13.46 -11.28 0.34
N ALA A 73 12.27 -11.43 -0.25
CA ALA A 73 11.78 -10.52 -1.28
C ALA A 73 10.26 -10.54 -1.37
N ARG A 74 9.69 -9.41 -1.77
CA ARG A 74 8.24 -9.25 -2.01
C ARG A 74 8.01 -8.52 -3.32
N ARG A 75 7.03 -9.00 -4.07
CA ARG A 75 6.54 -8.33 -5.27
C ARG A 75 5.16 -7.75 -4.98
N LEU A 76 5.00 -6.46 -5.17
CA LEU A 76 3.74 -5.72 -5.00
C LEU A 76 3.35 -5.17 -6.37
N GLY A 77 2.11 -5.38 -6.80
CA GLY A 77 1.67 -5.07 -8.16
C GLY A 77 0.25 -4.50 -8.20
N CYS A 78 -0.18 -4.04 -9.36
CA CYS A 78 -1.54 -3.55 -9.55
C CYS A 78 -2.58 -4.70 -9.43
N ASN A 79 -3.79 -4.42 -8.93
CA ASN A 79 -4.87 -5.41 -8.84
C ASN A 79 -5.28 -5.97 -10.22
N LYS A 80 -5.12 -5.17 -11.29
CA LYS A 80 -5.39 -5.54 -12.68
C LYS A 80 -4.26 -6.35 -13.32
N GLU A 81 -3.25 -6.75 -12.55
CA GLU A 81 -2.16 -7.60 -13.02
C GLU A 81 -2.65 -9.02 -13.36
N GLY A 82 -2.21 -9.49 -14.53
CA GLY A 82 -2.47 -10.82 -15.09
C GLY A 82 -3.63 -10.83 -16.10
N TYR A 83 -4.00 -12.02 -16.56
CA TYR A 83 -5.22 -12.27 -17.34
C TYR A 83 -6.03 -13.33 -16.58
N CYS A 84 -7.35 -13.20 -16.43
CA CYS A 84 -8.12 -14.40 -16.10
C CYS A 84 -8.15 -15.27 -17.36
N VAL A 85 -7.38 -16.34 -17.36
CA VAL A 85 -7.75 -17.51 -18.15
C VAL A 85 -9.05 -18.03 -17.58
N SER A 86 -10.16 -17.74 -18.26
CA SER A 86 -11.37 -18.51 -18.05
C SER A 86 -11.01 -19.96 -18.37
N ILE A 87 -10.98 -20.83 -17.36
CA ILE A 87 -10.93 -22.28 -17.58
C ILE A 87 -12.28 -22.64 -18.20
N ARG A 88 -12.38 -22.41 -19.51
CA ARG A 88 -13.54 -22.72 -20.32
C ARG A 88 -13.52 -24.24 -20.52
N GLY A 89 -14.44 -24.93 -19.85
CA GLY A 89 -15.07 -26.12 -20.42
C GLY A 89 -14.58 -27.51 -19.99
N LYS A 90 -14.24 -27.77 -18.72
CA LYS A 90 -14.12 -29.18 -18.25
C LYS A 90 -15.07 -29.62 -17.12
N PHE A 91 -15.66 -28.71 -16.34
CA PHE A 91 -16.51 -29.13 -15.22
C PHE A 91 -17.69 -28.16 -14.96
N GLY A 92 -18.90 -28.61 -15.30
CA GLY A 92 -20.15 -28.15 -14.69
C GLY A 92 -20.87 -26.93 -15.32
N PRO A 93 -22.13 -26.68 -14.89
CA PRO A 93 -23.02 -25.68 -15.48
C PRO A 93 -22.45 -24.27 -15.32
N VAL A 94 -22.48 -23.53 -16.43
CA VAL A 94 -21.88 -22.22 -16.63
C VAL A 94 -22.54 -21.19 -15.72
N ARG A 95 -21.96 -20.95 -14.53
CA ARG A 95 -22.20 -19.69 -13.79
C ARG A 95 -21.76 -18.55 -14.70
N LYS A 96 -22.58 -17.51 -14.86
CA LYS A 96 -22.28 -16.32 -15.68
C LYS A 96 -20.82 -15.91 -15.45
N PRO A 97 -19.95 -15.92 -16.49
CA PRO A 97 -18.55 -15.57 -16.30
C PRO A 97 -18.48 -14.13 -15.78
N ARG A 98 -17.90 -13.95 -14.59
CA ARG A 98 -17.59 -12.61 -14.08
C ARG A 98 -16.64 -11.97 -15.11
N PRO A 99 -16.94 -10.77 -15.63
CA PRO A 99 -16.03 -10.10 -16.56
C PRO A 99 -14.66 -9.96 -15.89
N SER A 100 -13.62 -10.43 -16.57
CA SER A 100 -12.27 -10.36 -16.02
C SER A 100 -11.81 -8.92 -15.94
N THR A 101 -11.49 -8.45 -14.74
CA THR A 101 -10.97 -7.10 -14.49
C THR A 101 -9.44 -7.04 -14.61
N ARG A 102 -8.79 -8.10 -15.11
CA ARG A 102 -7.33 -8.18 -15.21
C ARG A 102 -6.89 -7.88 -16.64
N GLU A 103 -6.37 -6.67 -16.84
CA GLU A 103 -6.00 -6.09 -18.15
C GLU A 103 -4.53 -6.33 -18.50
N GLY A 104 -3.87 -7.28 -17.84
CA GLY A 104 -2.45 -7.55 -18.06
C GLY A 104 -1.53 -6.44 -17.54
N CYS A 105 -1.97 -5.65 -16.56
CA CYS A 105 -1.20 -4.53 -16.02
C CYS A 105 0.17 -4.99 -15.50
N LYS A 106 1.23 -4.26 -15.87
CA LYS A 106 2.63 -4.57 -15.50
C LYS A 106 3.18 -3.70 -14.37
N ALA A 107 2.40 -2.74 -13.89
CA ALA A 107 2.81 -1.84 -12.80
C ALA A 107 3.09 -2.64 -11.52
N MET A 108 4.32 -2.50 -10.99
CA MET A 108 4.79 -3.24 -9.83
C MET A 108 6.05 -2.63 -9.21
N ILE A 109 6.25 -2.89 -7.92
CA ILE A 109 7.54 -2.76 -7.24
C ILE A 109 8.05 -4.12 -6.75
N HIS A 110 9.37 -4.26 -6.73
CA HIS A 110 10.05 -5.43 -6.18
C HIS A 110 10.98 -4.98 -5.05
N ILE A 111 10.64 -5.38 -3.83
CA ILE A 111 11.46 -5.12 -2.65
C ILE A 111 12.25 -6.37 -2.26
N LYS A 112 13.50 -6.17 -1.84
CA LYS A 112 14.38 -7.23 -1.34
C LYS A 112 14.97 -6.85 0.00
N PHE A 113 15.13 -7.84 0.86
CA PHE A 113 15.84 -7.69 2.12
C PHE A 113 17.36 -7.73 1.87
N ASN A 114 18.04 -6.65 2.21
CA ASN A 114 19.48 -6.51 2.07
C ASN A 114 20.22 -7.06 3.28
N LYS A 115 21.52 -7.36 3.10
CA LYS A 115 22.41 -7.83 4.17
C LYS A 115 22.56 -6.82 5.32
N SER A 116 22.31 -5.54 5.05
CA SER A 116 22.30 -4.45 6.03
C SER A 116 21.06 -4.45 6.93
N GLY A 117 20.13 -5.40 6.75
CA GLY A 117 18.92 -5.49 7.57
C GLY A 117 17.76 -4.60 7.12
N LYS A 118 17.85 -3.98 5.93
CA LYS A 118 16.84 -3.09 5.37
C LYS A 118 16.15 -3.68 4.15
N TRP A 119 14.92 -3.25 3.88
CA TRP A 119 14.16 -3.57 2.68
C TRP A 119 14.40 -2.52 1.61
N VAL A 120 14.80 -2.90 0.40
CA VAL A 120 15.14 -1.95 -0.66
C VAL A 120 14.34 -2.21 -1.91
N ILE A 121 13.82 -1.15 -2.55
CA ILE A 121 13.21 -1.25 -3.88
C ILE A 121 14.30 -1.53 -4.91
N THR A 122 14.21 -2.68 -5.54
CA THR A 122 15.17 -3.13 -6.57
C THR A 122 14.64 -3.00 -7.98
N ARG A 123 13.33 -2.79 -8.14
CA ARG A 123 12.70 -2.56 -9.43
C ARG A 123 11.41 -1.81 -9.23
N PHE A 124 11.17 -0.80 -10.06
CA PHE A 124 9.91 -0.09 -10.14
C PHE A 124 9.41 -0.02 -11.58
N VAL A 125 8.14 -0.38 -11.79
CA VAL A 125 7.43 -0.25 -13.06
C VAL A 125 6.19 0.56 -12.81
N LYS A 126 6.16 1.78 -13.36
CA LYS A 126 5.02 2.71 -13.23
C LYS A 126 3.95 2.57 -14.31
N GLU A 127 4.27 1.89 -15.41
CA GLU A 127 3.39 1.86 -16.57
C GLU A 127 2.15 1.00 -16.33
N HIS A 128 0.97 1.63 -16.51
CA HIS A 128 -0.33 0.98 -16.48
C HIS A 128 -0.89 0.86 -17.89
N ASN A 129 -1.49 -0.29 -18.20
CA ASN A 129 -2.19 -0.52 -19.47
C ASN A 129 -3.71 -0.28 -19.35
N HIS A 130 -4.14 0.53 -18.38
CA HIS A 130 -5.54 0.80 -18.08
C HIS A 130 -5.70 2.19 -17.48
N PRO A 131 -6.88 2.82 -17.59
CA PRO A 131 -7.13 4.09 -16.93
C PRO A 131 -7.00 3.94 -15.41
N LEU A 132 -6.33 4.92 -14.80
CA LEU A 132 -6.21 5.07 -13.37
C LEU A 132 -7.33 5.98 -12.88
N VAL A 133 -8.05 5.55 -11.85
CA VAL A 133 -9.17 6.32 -11.28
C VAL A 133 -8.75 6.75 -9.89
N VAL A 134 -8.40 8.01 -9.74
CA VAL A 134 -8.19 8.63 -8.43
C VAL A 134 -9.57 8.75 -7.79
N ALA A 135 -9.96 7.76 -7.00
CA ALA A 135 -11.19 7.85 -6.22
C ALA A 135 -10.90 8.76 -5.00
N PRO A 136 -11.51 9.96 -4.90
CA PRO A 136 -11.45 10.72 -3.68
C PRO A 136 -12.07 9.90 -2.54
N ARG A 137 -11.50 10.04 -1.34
CA ARG A 137 -11.81 9.20 -0.19
C ARG A 137 -13.28 9.38 0.22
N GLU A 138 -14.18 8.52 -0.22
CA GLU A 138 -15.40 8.27 0.55
C GLU A 138 -15.01 7.38 1.73
N ALA A 139 -14.92 7.99 2.90
CA ALA A 139 -14.84 7.26 4.15
C ALA A 139 -16.00 6.26 4.17
N ARG A 140 -15.70 4.97 4.12
CA ARG A 140 -16.70 3.95 4.45
C ARG A 140 -17.05 4.19 5.92
N GLN A 141 -18.13 4.91 6.15
CA GLN A 141 -18.84 4.88 7.42
C GLN A 141 -19.42 3.47 7.54
N THR A 142 -18.90 2.74 8.52
CA THR A 142 -19.56 1.61 9.16
C THR A 142 -19.53 1.89 10.64
#